data_AF-A0A0Q5F6B2-F1
#
_entry.id   AF-A0A0Q5F6B2-F1
#
_cell.length_a   1.000
_cell.length_b   1.000
_cell.length_c   1.000
_cell.angle_alpha   90.00
_cell.angle_beta   90.00
_cell.angle_gamma   90.00
#
_symmetry.space_group_name_H-M   'P 1'
#
loop_
_entity.id
_entity.type
_entity.pdbx_description
1 polymer ?
#
loop_
_entity_poly.entity_id
_entity_poly.type
_entity_poly.pdbx_seq_one_letter_code
_entity_poly.pdbx_strand_id
1 'polypeptide(L)'
;MNTACEHLEDPDWEHIEGVVLIAGDSTDAAAIAAIAARLPWDAEGVIMLEAAARIQFRHIDVPEGVSVRWLLRGDGIRQHAKGERLATAVHSWCVEWTCSEPPLQWTVWLGAHTPPHVARMARSLLGVAN
;
A
#
# COMPACT_ATOMS: atom_id res chain seq x y z
N MET A 1 2.38 -3.12 -19.19
CA MET A 1 1.40 -2.03 -19.00
C MET A 1 1.44 -1.72 -17.52
N ASN A 2 1.71 -0.49 -17.11
CA ASN A 2 1.78 -0.13 -15.69
C ASN A 2 0.36 -0.02 -15.14
N THR A 3 -0.15 -1.10 -14.55
CA THR A 3 -1.49 -1.14 -13.94
C THR A 3 -1.43 -0.55 -12.54
N ALA A 4 -1.70 0.75 -12.38
CA ALA A 4 -2.18 1.24 -11.10
C ALA A 4 -3.63 0.81 -10.96
N CYS A 5 -3.89 -0.12 -10.05
CA CYS A 5 -5.26 -0.46 -9.71
C CYS A 5 -5.78 0.61 -8.73
N GLU A 6 -6.37 1.65 -9.32
CA GLU A 6 -7.40 2.38 -8.59
C GLU A 6 -8.54 1.41 -8.28
N HIS A 7 -9.02 1.45 -7.05
CA HIS A 7 -10.31 1.03 -6.44
C HIS A 7 -11.56 0.73 -7.32
N LEU A 8 -11.43 0.30 -8.56
CA LEU A 8 -12.51 0.05 -9.50
C LEU A 8 -12.49 -1.40 -9.99
N GLU A 9 -11.32 -2.06 -10.04
CA GLU A 9 -11.22 -3.49 -10.34
C GLU A 9 -10.33 -4.18 -9.30
N ASP A 10 -10.77 -5.33 -8.77
CA ASP A 10 -9.96 -6.18 -7.88
C ASP A 10 -8.87 -6.84 -8.74
N PRO A 11 -7.57 -6.58 -8.50
CA PRO A 11 -6.50 -7.23 -9.26
C PRO A 11 -6.63 -8.76 -9.23
N ASP A 12 -6.10 -9.43 -10.25
CA ASP A 12 -5.87 -10.87 -10.18
C ASP A 12 -4.70 -11.14 -9.21
N TRP A 13 -5.00 -11.14 -7.91
CA TRP A 13 -4.04 -11.28 -6.84
C TRP A 13 -3.20 -12.56 -6.91
N GLU A 14 -3.73 -13.61 -7.54
CA GLU A 14 -3.05 -14.89 -7.69
C GLU A 14 -2.00 -14.87 -8.82
N HIS A 15 -2.11 -13.92 -9.75
CA HIS A 15 -1.25 -13.80 -10.93
C HIS A 15 -0.65 -12.39 -11.08
N ILE A 16 -0.37 -11.72 -9.97
CA ILE A 16 0.27 -10.40 -10.00
C ILE A 16 1.68 -10.48 -10.62
N GLU A 17 2.00 -9.50 -11.47
CA GLU A 17 3.35 -9.32 -12.00
C GLU A 17 4.03 -8.13 -11.35
N GLY A 18 5.31 -8.30 -11.02
CA GLY A 18 6.14 -7.25 -10.44
C GLY A 18 5.85 -6.97 -8.96
N VAL A 19 6.32 -5.81 -8.49
CA VAL A 19 6.31 -5.50 -7.05
C VAL A 19 4.98 -4.94 -6.60
N VAL A 20 4.49 -5.41 -5.46
CA VAL A 20 3.18 -5.01 -4.91
C VAL A 20 3.30 -3.94 -3.82
N LEU A 21 2.44 -2.92 -3.89
CA LEU A 21 2.14 -2.02 -2.78
C LEU A 21 0.67 -2.18 -2.39
N ILE A 22 0.41 -2.56 -1.15
CA ILE A 22 -0.93 -2.59 -0.55
C ILE A 22 -0.93 -1.58 0.58
N ALA A 23 -1.66 -0.47 0.46
CA ALA A 23 -1.66 0.59 1.45
C ALA A 23 -3.06 0.87 1.99
N GLY A 24 -3.21 1.12 3.29
CA GLY A 24 -4.49 1.46 3.90
C GLY A 24 -4.35 1.93 5.34
N ASP A 25 -5.43 1.88 6.10
CA ASP A 25 -5.38 2.13 7.53
C ASP A 25 -5.84 0.91 8.36
N SER A 26 -5.79 1.03 9.69
CA SER A 26 -6.18 -0.04 10.62
C SER A 26 -7.59 -0.61 10.40
N THR A 27 -8.50 0.14 9.76
CA THR A 27 -9.86 -0.31 9.42
C THR A 27 -9.88 -1.20 8.17
N ASP A 28 -8.87 -1.07 7.30
CA ASP A 28 -8.70 -1.92 6.11
C ASP A 28 -7.95 -3.22 6.43
N ALA A 29 -7.44 -3.41 7.65
CA ALA A 29 -6.55 -4.52 8.01
C ALA A 29 -7.12 -5.91 7.69
N ALA A 30 -8.44 -6.11 7.84
CA ALA A 30 -9.08 -7.38 7.52
C ALA A 30 -9.14 -7.62 6.00
N ALA A 31 -9.45 -6.59 5.21
CA ALA A 31 -9.46 -6.68 3.76
C ALA A 31 -8.04 -6.92 3.21
N ILE A 32 -7.06 -6.21 3.76
CA ILE A 32 -5.63 -6.37 3.44
C ILE A 32 -5.16 -7.78 3.77
N ALA A 33 -5.55 -8.36 4.90
CA ALA A 33 -5.21 -9.74 5.23
C ALA A 33 -5.82 -10.74 4.24
N ALA A 34 -7.06 -10.50 3.78
CA ALA A 34 -7.70 -11.34 2.76
C ALA A 34 -6.98 -11.23 1.39
N ILE A 35 -6.49 -10.05 1.03
CA ILE A 35 -5.66 -9.85 -0.16
C ILE A 35 -4.31 -10.57 0.00
N ALA A 36 -3.64 -10.37 1.13
CA ALA A 36 -2.33 -10.96 1.42
C ALA A 36 -2.35 -12.50 1.33
N ALA A 37 -3.45 -13.13 1.77
CA ALA A 37 -3.65 -14.57 1.68
C ALA A 37 -3.78 -15.12 0.24
N ARG A 38 -4.03 -14.24 -0.75
CA ARG A 38 -4.15 -14.60 -2.17
C ARG A 38 -2.86 -14.34 -2.95
N LEU A 39 -1.88 -13.67 -2.35
CA LEU A 39 -0.62 -13.38 -3.02
C LEU A 39 0.15 -14.67 -3.30
N PRO A 40 0.82 -14.78 -4.47
CA PRO A 40 1.67 -15.92 -4.75
C PRO A 40 2.86 -15.96 -3.77
N TRP A 41 3.41 -17.15 -3.55
CA TRP A 41 4.46 -17.39 -2.55
C TRP A 41 5.77 -16.65 -2.84
N ASP A 42 5.99 -16.30 -4.11
CA ASP A 42 7.14 -15.56 -4.64
C ASP A 42 6.82 -14.06 -4.87
N ALA A 43 5.69 -13.56 -4.38
CA ALA A 43 5.37 -12.15 -4.44
C ALA A 43 6.43 -11.31 -3.71
N GLU A 44 6.81 -10.17 -4.30
CA GLU A 44 7.69 -9.18 -3.70
C GLU A 44 6.91 -7.89 -3.43
N GLY A 45 7.14 -7.26 -2.27
CA GLY A 45 6.58 -5.94 -2.02
C GLY A 45 6.37 -5.53 -0.57
N VAL A 46 5.41 -4.64 -0.36
CA VAL A 46 5.16 -4.05 0.94
C VAL A 46 3.68 -3.75 1.18
N ILE A 47 3.24 -4.07 2.38
CA ILE A 47 1.95 -3.69 2.93
C ILE A 47 2.17 -2.57 3.95
N MET A 48 1.48 -1.44 3.78
CA MET A 48 1.59 -0.27 4.67
C MET A 48 0.24 0.06 5.30
N LEU A 49 0.16 0.02 6.63
CA LEU A 49 -1.08 0.34 7.35
C LEU A 49 -0.87 1.49 8.32
N GLU A 50 -1.65 2.56 8.20
CA GLU A 50 -1.67 3.63 9.20
C GLU A 50 -2.55 3.26 10.40
N ALA A 51 -2.08 3.53 11.63
CA ALA A 51 -2.84 3.32 12.85
C ALA A 51 -2.75 4.53 13.79
N ALA A 52 -3.84 4.78 14.52
CA ALA A 52 -3.87 5.77 15.59
C ALA A 52 -3.11 5.31 16.83
N ALA A 53 -3.18 4.01 17.14
CA ALA A 53 -2.61 3.43 18.35
C ALA A 53 -2.12 2.00 18.09
N ARG A 54 -1.11 1.57 18.86
CA ARG A 54 -0.51 0.22 18.75
C ARG A 54 -1.50 -0.91 19.00
N ILE A 55 -2.55 -0.69 19.79
CA ILE A 55 -3.60 -1.69 20.06
C ILE A 55 -4.39 -2.09 18.80
N GLN A 56 -4.35 -1.25 17.76
CA GLN A 56 -4.98 -1.53 16.47
C GLN A 56 -4.13 -2.43 15.59
N PHE A 57 -2.88 -2.72 15.96
CA PHE A 57 -2.02 -3.58 15.16
C PHE A 57 -2.62 -4.97 15.10
N ARG A 58 -2.51 -5.57 13.91
CA ARG A 58 -2.94 -6.93 13.62
C ARG A 58 -1.77 -7.66 12.98
N HIS A 59 -1.64 -8.94 13.31
CA HIS A 59 -0.78 -9.85 12.59
C HIS A 59 -1.42 -10.10 11.22
N ILE A 60 -0.59 -10.06 10.17
CA ILE A 60 -0.99 -10.32 8.79
C ILE A 60 0.04 -11.29 8.24
N ASP A 61 -0.41 -12.48 7.88
CA ASP A 61 0.44 -13.47 7.21
C ASP A 61 0.71 -13.01 5.78
N VAL A 62 1.97 -13.10 5.36
CA VAL A 62 2.44 -12.64 4.05
C VAL A 62 3.50 -13.59 3.50
N PRO A 63 3.69 -13.66 2.16
CA PRO A 63 4.84 -14.33 1.55
C PRO A 63 6.18 -13.76 2.04
N GLU A 64 7.27 -14.53 1.93
CA GLU A 64 8.60 -14.13 2.41
C GLU A 64 9.11 -12.83 1.77
N GLY A 65 8.81 -12.61 0.48
CA GLY A 65 9.16 -11.40 -0.27
C GLY A 65 8.33 -10.15 0.06
N VAL A 66 7.30 -10.27 0.91
CA VAL A 66 6.39 -9.17 1.26
C VAL A 66 6.59 -8.77 2.71
N SER A 67 6.74 -7.47 2.95
CA SER A 67 6.88 -6.91 4.31
C SER A 67 5.63 -6.16 4.77
N VAL A 68 5.29 -6.26 6.07
CA VAL A 68 4.17 -5.49 6.66
C VAL A 68 4.72 -4.36 7.53
N ARG A 69 4.29 -3.13 7.28
CA ARG A 69 4.71 -1.93 8.01
C ARG A 69 3.53 -1.17 8.59
N TRP A 70 3.49 -1.09 9.91
CA TRP A 70 2.52 -0.27 10.64
C TRP A 70 3.07 1.14 10.88
N LEU A 71 2.36 2.14 10.38
CA LEU A 71 2.67 3.56 10.49
C LEU A 71 1.84 4.18 11.61
N LEU A 72 2.45 4.33 12.79
CA LEU A 72 1.78 4.95 13.93
C LEU A 72 1.67 6.47 13.72
N ARG A 73 0.48 7.05 13.92
CA ARG A 73 0.25 8.50 13.82
C ARG A 73 0.89 9.29 14.96
N GLY A 74 1.07 8.67 16.12
CA GLY A 74 1.72 9.29 17.27
C GLY A 74 3.11 8.71 17.49
N ASP A 75 4.14 9.56 17.55
CA ASP A 75 5.50 9.17 17.94
C ASP A 75 5.83 9.52 19.40
N GLY A 76 4.83 10.00 20.15
CA GLY A 76 4.96 10.46 21.54
C GLY A 76 5.27 11.95 21.68
N ILE A 77 5.66 12.62 20.59
CA ILE A 77 5.98 14.06 20.57
C ILE A 77 4.95 14.82 19.73
N ARG A 78 4.56 14.24 18.59
CA ARG A 78 3.57 14.81 17.68
C ARG A 78 2.50 13.77 17.33
N GLN A 79 1.29 14.26 17.11
CA GLN A 79 0.21 13.50 16.49
C GLN A 79 0.06 13.96 15.05
N HIS A 80 0.27 13.06 14.10
CA HIS A 80 0.05 13.28 12.68
C HIS A 80 -1.44 13.20 12.34
N ALA A 81 -1.87 13.97 11.35
CA ALA A 81 -3.23 13.88 10.84
C ALA A 81 -3.48 12.51 10.18
N LYS A 82 -4.75 12.09 10.10
CA LYS A 82 -5.12 10.87 9.36
C LYS A 82 -4.63 10.97 7.90
N GLY A 83 -3.89 9.97 7.45
CA GLY A 83 -3.33 9.87 6.11
C GLY A 83 -1.96 10.52 5.94
N GLU A 84 -1.48 11.34 6.87
CA GLU A 84 -0.21 12.06 6.71
C GLU A 84 0.99 11.10 6.67
N ARG A 85 0.99 10.07 7.52
CA ARG A 85 2.06 9.07 7.56
C ARG A 85 1.96 8.15 6.35
N LEU A 86 0.74 7.73 6.01
CA LEU A 86 0.48 6.91 4.83
C LEU A 86 0.91 7.64 3.54
N ALA A 87 0.56 8.92 3.39
CA ALA A 87 0.94 9.75 2.25
C ALA A 87 2.45 9.78 2.08
N THR A 88 3.19 10.01 3.17
CA THR A 88 4.66 10.08 3.11
C THR A 88 5.25 8.74 2.67
N ALA A 89 4.77 7.63 3.24
CA ALA A 89 5.28 6.29 2.92
C ALA A 89 4.95 5.86 1.48
N VAL A 90 3.71 6.08 1.04
CA VAL A 90 3.27 5.81 -0.35
C VAL A 90 4.04 6.67 -1.34
N HIS A 91 4.24 7.95 -1.05
CA HIS A 91 5.04 8.85 -1.89
C HIS A 91 6.46 8.32 -2.07
N SER A 92 7.15 7.98 -0.96
CA SER A 92 8.51 7.43 -1.01
C SER A 92 8.59 6.16 -1.84
N TRP A 93 7.64 5.24 -1.66
CA TRP A 93 7.57 4.03 -2.47
C TRP A 93 7.35 4.36 -3.96
N CYS A 94 6.38 5.21 -4.29
CA CYS A 94 6.14 5.59 -5.68
C CYS A 94 7.40 6.15 -6.34
N VAL A 95 8.13 7.07 -5.67
CA VAL A 95 9.37 7.65 -6.22
C VAL A 95 10.47 6.61 -6.45
N GLU A 96 10.63 5.66 -5.53
CA GLU A 96 11.62 4.58 -5.65
C GLU A 96 11.35 3.72 -6.89
N TRP A 97 10.09 3.33 -7.11
CA TRP A 97 9.73 2.37 -8.15
C TRP A 97 9.42 3.02 -9.51
N THR A 98 8.98 4.29 -9.56
CA THR A 98 8.72 4.99 -10.83
C THR A 98 9.97 5.56 -11.48
N CYS A 99 11.06 5.75 -10.73
CA CYS A 99 12.34 6.24 -11.26
C CYS A 99 13.33 5.13 -11.63
N SER A 100 12.91 3.86 -11.60
CA SER A 100 13.77 2.71 -11.92
C SER A 100 13.91 2.51 -13.45
N GLU A 101 15.13 2.27 -13.92
CA GLU A 101 15.44 1.90 -15.32
C GLU A 101 16.08 0.49 -15.37
N PRO A 102 15.51 -0.49 -16.11
CA PRO A 102 14.30 -0.40 -16.93
C PRO A 102 13.00 -0.30 -16.10
N PRO A 103 11.86 0.11 -16.71
CA PRO A 103 10.59 0.24 -15.99
C PRO A 103 10.21 -1.10 -15.35
N LEU A 104 10.06 -1.10 -14.03
CA LEU A 104 9.62 -2.27 -13.28
C LEU A 104 8.10 -2.40 -13.38
N GLN A 105 7.60 -3.63 -13.48
CA GLN A 105 6.18 -3.89 -13.33
C GLN A 105 5.81 -3.73 -11.86
N TRP A 106 4.64 -3.16 -11.60
CA TRP A 106 4.15 -2.96 -10.26
C TRP A 106 2.63 -2.99 -10.21
N THR A 107 2.12 -3.40 -9.04
CA THR A 107 0.70 -3.39 -8.72
C THR A 107 0.49 -2.56 -7.46
N VAL A 108 -0.39 -1.57 -7.51
CA VAL A 108 -0.74 -0.74 -6.36
C VAL A 108 -2.21 -0.91 -6.02
N TRP A 109 -2.49 -1.13 -4.74
CA TRP A 109 -3.83 -1.12 -4.17
C TRP A 109 -3.86 -0.20 -2.96
N LEU A 110 -4.93 0.59 -2.86
CA LEU A 110 -5.20 1.44 -1.72
C LEU A 110 -6.45 0.90 -1.00
N GLY A 111 -6.56 1.07 0.31
CA GLY A 111 -7.72 0.65 1.11
C GLY A 111 -8.88 1.61 0.95
N ALA A 112 -10.11 1.13 1.15
CA ALA A 112 -11.33 1.93 0.92
C ALA A 112 -11.40 3.16 1.86
N HIS A 113 -10.73 3.08 3.01
CA HIS A 113 -10.69 4.15 3.99
C HIS A 113 -9.45 5.07 3.85
N THR A 114 -8.65 4.85 2.80
CA THR A 114 -7.51 5.70 2.45
C THR A 114 -7.98 7.12 2.17
N PRO A 115 -7.41 8.15 2.83
CA PRO A 115 -7.84 9.52 2.60
C PRO A 115 -7.70 9.93 1.12
N PRO A 116 -8.68 10.66 0.53
CA PRO A 116 -8.68 10.97 -0.90
C PRO A 116 -7.44 11.68 -1.42
N HIS A 117 -6.77 12.47 -0.57
CA HIS A 117 -5.54 13.16 -0.94
C HIS A 117 -4.37 12.19 -1.20
N VAL A 118 -4.31 11.06 -0.48
CA VAL A 118 -3.28 10.02 -0.67
C VAL A 118 -3.51 9.32 -2.00
N ALA A 119 -4.75 8.94 -2.30
CA ALA A 119 -5.11 8.30 -3.56
C ALA A 119 -4.80 9.19 -4.76
N ARG A 120 -5.18 10.47 -4.69
CA ARG A 120 -4.88 11.45 -5.74
C ARG A 120 -3.37 11.64 -5.95
N MET A 121 -2.60 11.70 -4.86
CA MET A 121 -1.15 11.81 -4.92
C MET A 121 -0.52 10.57 -5.58
N ALA A 122 -0.91 9.36 -5.16
CA ALA A 122 -0.41 8.11 -5.74
C ALA A 122 -0.68 8.05 -7.25
N ARG A 123 -1.91 8.34 -7.70
CA ARG A 123 -2.27 8.39 -9.14
C ARG A 123 -1.37 9.34 -9.92
N SER A 124 -1.17 10.54 -9.39
CA SER A 124 -0.33 11.56 -10.02
C SER A 124 1.13 11.10 -10.17
N LEU A 125 1.68 10.38 -9.19
CA LEU A 125 3.06 9.88 -9.24
C LEU A 125 3.21 8.67 -10.16
N LEU A 126 2.19 7.83 -10.23
CA LEU A 126 2.16 6.61 -11.04
C LEU A 126 1.81 6.86 -12.51
N GLY A 127 1.47 8.11 -12.87
CA GLY A 127 1.12 8.49 -14.24
C GLY A 127 -0.22 7.93 -14.73
N VAL A 128 -1.09 7.52 -13.81
CA VAL A 128 -2.43 7.02 -14.13
C VAL A 128 -3.40 8.21 -14.06
N ALA A 129 -3.84 8.65 -15.23
CA ALA A 129 -4.73 9.80 -15.38
C ALA A 129 -6.12 9.49 -14.82
N ASN A 130 -6.79 10.51 -14.27
CA ASN A 130 -8.18 10.48 -13.78
C ASN A 130 -9.19 10.02 -14.85
#